data_AF-A0A8T3S888-F1
#
_entry.id   AF-A0A8T3S888-F1
#
_cell.length_a   1.000
_cell.length_b   1.000
_cell.length_c   1.000
_cell.angle_alpha   90.00
_cell.angle_beta   90.00
_cell.angle_gamma   90.00
#
_symmetry.space_group_name_H-M   'P 1'
#
loop_
_entity.id
_entity.type
_entity.pdbx_description
1 polymer ?
#
loop_
_entity_poly.entity_id
_entity_poly.type
_entity_poly.pdbx_seq_one_letter_code
_entity_poly.pdbx_strand_id
1 'polypeptide(L)'
;VLRPPLLDERSGVRAGSSGLARRAALTFLRAGRQTIVFGRSRVAVELLLTGLREALRDGRGPLDRVHGYRGGYLPSERRRIEAGLRSGEILGVVSTNALELGIDIGRLDVAVLSGYPGTIAGTWQQIGRAGRRQEVSAAVLVAGAGPVDQYVATHPEHLFEGTPEEARIDPDNLHILLAHLRAATFELPFAPGERFGLTPADDLLAFLAEEGHVRQADDGRWYWASENFPASEISLRAAAPENVVIIDTGGQRPRVIGEVDLFSARTLVHENAIYLHGSRQFHVDRLEWEERKAYVRPIDVEHYTQAELAVTLKPLETFDEAPLAGGARAHGEVMVASLATIYKKLRLETNENLGWGRIHLPEIELHTTAYWLAVDPVAVSDWSRAELDVALVGAGRAMQTVASILLMSDPRDLGMVAQIRSPHVQRPVVYLYEAVPGGVGMAARLFQRHDELVAGARDLVGDCRCEDGCPACTGPRGETGGNGRVLAERLLGLLRDGTMGLPRRVTRRVPR
;
A
#
# COMPACT_ATOMS: atom_id res chain seq x y z
N VAL A 1 -14.14 -7.09 16.80
CA VAL A 1 -12.84 -7.38 16.13
C VAL A 1 -12.38 -8.77 16.55
N LEU A 2 -11.97 -9.61 15.60
CA LEU A 2 -11.42 -10.94 15.85
C LEU A 2 -9.90 -10.91 15.65
N ARG A 3 -9.17 -11.60 16.52
CA ARG A 3 -7.72 -11.80 16.38
C ARG A 3 -7.45 -13.26 16.03
N PRO A 4 -6.69 -13.55 14.97
CA PRO A 4 -6.19 -14.90 14.73
C PRO A 4 -5.35 -15.40 15.92
N PRO A 5 -5.36 -16.72 16.21
CA PRO A 5 -4.61 -17.29 17.31
C PRO A 5 -3.10 -17.08 17.14
N LEU A 6 -2.38 -17.04 18.26
CA LEU A 6 -0.92 -17.14 18.26
C LEU A 6 -0.54 -18.56 17.82
N LEU A 7 0.39 -18.65 16.88
CA LEU A 7 1.00 -19.91 16.45
C LEU A 7 2.22 -20.23 17.31
N ASP A 8 2.96 -19.20 17.73
CA ASP A 8 4.09 -19.32 18.65
C ASP A 8 4.15 -18.11 19.59
N GLU A 9 4.15 -18.37 20.90
CA GLU A 9 4.17 -17.33 21.93
C GLU A 9 5.52 -16.63 22.03
N ARG A 10 6.63 -17.29 21.69
CA ARG A 10 7.98 -16.71 21.84
C ARG A 10 8.28 -15.70 20.75
N SER A 11 8.03 -16.07 19.49
CA SER A 11 8.16 -15.16 18.35
C SER A 11 7.00 -14.16 18.25
N GLY A 12 5.86 -14.44 18.90
CA GLY A 12 4.65 -13.62 18.80
C GLY A 12 3.95 -13.74 17.45
N VAL A 13 4.27 -14.77 16.64
CA VAL A 13 3.69 -14.99 15.32
C VAL A 13 2.23 -15.43 15.45
N ARG A 14 1.33 -14.77 14.71
CA ARG A 14 -0.09 -15.11 14.60
C ARG A 14 -0.40 -15.76 13.26
N ALA A 15 -1.46 -16.55 13.24
CA ALA A 15 -2.04 -17.02 11.99
C ALA A 15 -2.50 -15.83 11.11
N GLY A 16 -2.46 -16.00 9.79
CA GLY A 16 -2.94 -14.97 8.86
C GLY A 16 -4.45 -14.69 9.02
N SER A 17 -4.87 -13.46 8.70
CA SER A 17 -6.28 -13.05 8.77
C SER A 17 -7.18 -13.83 7.82
N SER A 18 -6.68 -14.18 6.63
CA SER A 18 -7.47 -14.79 5.56
C SER A 18 -8.19 -16.08 5.99
N GLY A 19 -7.53 -16.94 6.77
CA GLY A 19 -8.14 -18.20 7.22
C GLY A 19 -9.31 -17.99 8.17
N LEU A 20 -9.21 -17.03 9.10
CA LEU A 20 -10.29 -16.71 10.05
C LEU A 20 -11.40 -15.88 9.37
N ALA A 21 -11.05 -14.95 8.47
CA ALA A 21 -12.02 -14.22 7.65
C ALA A 21 -12.86 -15.18 6.78
N ARG A 22 -12.21 -16.16 6.14
CA ARG A 22 -12.89 -17.22 5.38
C ARG A 22 -13.87 -18.00 6.25
N ARG A 23 -13.46 -18.44 7.46
CA ARG A 23 -14.36 -19.16 8.38
C ARG A 23 -15.56 -18.31 8.81
N ALA A 24 -15.33 -17.03 9.11
CA ALA A 24 -16.41 -16.11 9.45
C ALA A 24 -17.40 -15.97 8.28
N ALA A 25 -16.90 -15.70 7.07
CA ALA A 25 -17.73 -15.56 5.87
C ALA A 25 -18.52 -16.85 5.54
N LEU A 26 -17.89 -18.03 5.64
CA LEU A 26 -18.56 -19.31 5.40
C LEU A 26 -19.75 -19.56 6.31
N THR A 27 -19.68 -19.09 7.56
CA THR A 27 -20.78 -19.22 8.53
C THR A 27 -22.03 -18.52 8.02
N PHE A 28 -21.88 -17.30 7.50
CA PHE A 28 -22.99 -16.50 6.97
C PHE A 28 -23.45 -16.96 5.58
N LEU A 29 -22.52 -17.28 4.68
CA LEU A 29 -22.84 -17.79 3.35
C LEU A 29 -23.63 -19.11 3.41
N ARG A 30 -23.26 -20.04 4.31
CA ARG A 30 -24.02 -21.29 4.52
C ARG A 30 -25.38 -21.07 5.14
N ALA A 31 -25.56 -20.00 5.90
CA ALA A 31 -26.84 -19.58 6.44
C ALA A 31 -27.70 -18.78 5.44
N GLY A 32 -27.27 -18.65 4.17
CA GLY A 32 -28.01 -17.93 3.15
C GLY A 32 -28.00 -16.40 3.33
N ARG A 33 -27.03 -15.85 4.05
CA ARG A 33 -26.90 -14.39 4.28
C ARG A 33 -25.97 -13.75 3.26
N GLN A 34 -26.42 -12.64 2.67
CA GLN A 34 -25.66 -11.95 1.64
C GLN A 34 -24.43 -11.27 2.26
N THR A 35 -23.24 -11.73 1.85
CA THR A 35 -21.99 -11.43 2.56
C THR A 35 -20.95 -10.82 1.62
N ILE A 36 -20.36 -9.68 2.01
CA ILE A 36 -19.15 -9.13 1.40
C ILE A 36 -17.93 -9.44 2.25
N VAL A 37 -16.84 -9.80 1.59
CA VAL A 37 -15.53 -10.01 2.19
C VAL A 37 -14.52 -9.06 1.57
N PHE A 38 -13.94 -8.16 2.37
CA PHE A 38 -12.92 -7.24 1.91
C PHE A 38 -11.52 -7.82 2.12
N GLY A 39 -10.69 -7.78 1.08
CA GLY A 39 -9.27 -8.15 1.12
C GLY A 39 -8.38 -6.95 0.78
N ARG A 40 -7.20 -6.86 1.41
CA ARG A 40 -6.31 -5.68 1.29
C ARG A 40 -5.53 -5.60 -0.03
N SER A 41 -5.45 -6.69 -0.80
CA SER A 41 -4.73 -6.72 -2.07
C SER A 41 -5.48 -7.55 -3.11
N ARG A 42 -5.18 -7.31 -4.39
CA ARG A 42 -5.77 -8.08 -5.51
C ARG A 42 -5.49 -9.58 -5.36
N VAL A 43 -4.27 -9.95 -4.98
CA VAL A 43 -3.89 -11.35 -4.71
C VAL A 43 -4.68 -11.90 -3.53
N ALA A 44 -4.79 -11.16 -2.41
CA ALA A 44 -5.54 -11.62 -1.24
C ALA A 44 -7.03 -11.86 -1.54
N VAL A 45 -7.65 -11.03 -2.39
CA VAL A 45 -9.02 -11.21 -2.85
C VAL A 45 -9.19 -12.52 -3.62
N GLU A 46 -8.28 -12.80 -4.55
CA GLU A 46 -8.35 -14.03 -5.35
C GLU A 46 -8.08 -15.28 -4.49
N LEU A 47 -7.12 -15.23 -3.54
CA LEU A 47 -6.87 -16.33 -2.59
C LEU A 47 -8.06 -16.58 -1.65
N LEU A 48 -8.69 -15.51 -1.14
CA LEU A 48 -9.90 -15.61 -0.33
C LEU A 48 -11.06 -16.21 -1.14
N LEU A 49 -11.25 -15.77 -2.38
CA LEU A 49 -12.27 -16.28 -3.28
C LEU A 49 -12.07 -17.76 -3.58
N THR A 50 -10.86 -18.16 -3.97
CA THR A 50 -10.51 -19.56 -4.25
C THR A 50 -10.80 -20.43 -3.04
N GLY A 51 -10.30 -20.05 -1.86
CA GLY A 51 -10.52 -20.83 -0.64
C GLY A 51 -11.98 -20.88 -0.19
N LEU A 52 -12.77 -19.81 -0.41
CA LEU A 52 -14.21 -19.82 -0.15
C LEU A 52 -14.94 -20.79 -1.08
N ARG A 53 -14.63 -20.73 -2.38
CA ARG A 53 -15.20 -21.61 -3.39
C ARG A 53 -14.88 -23.08 -3.11
N GLU A 54 -13.63 -23.40 -2.82
CA GLU A 54 -13.23 -24.75 -2.42
C GLU A 54 -14.02 -25.27 -1.22
N ALA A 55 -14.20 -24.44 -0.18
CA ALA A 55 -14.96 -24.82 1.02
C ALA A 55 -16.48 -24.97 0.80
N LEU A 56 -17.00 -24.47 -0.33
CA LEU A 56 -18.41 -24.57 -0.74
C LEU A 56 -18.66 -25.67 -1.79
N ARG A 57 -17.63 -26.39 -2.24
CA ARG A 57 -17.77 -27.55 -3.14
C ARG A 57 -18.62 -28.66 -2.50
N ASP A 58 -19.08 -29.59 -3.33
CA ASP A 58 -19.81 -30.81 -2.94
C ASP A 58 -21.11 -30.54 -2.15
N GLY A 59 -21.90 -29.57 -2.60
CA GLY A 59 -23.21 -29.26 -2.02
C GLY A 59 -23.15 -28.55 -0.66
N ARG A 60 -21.97 -28.10 -0.22
CA ARG A 60 -21.77 -27.43 1.08
C ARG A 60 -22.11 -25.94 1.07
N GLY A 61 -22.75 -25.47 0.01
CA GLY A 61 -23.30 -24.13 -0.14
C GLY A 61 -23.33 -23.66 -1.60
N PRO A 62 -23.68 -22.39 -1.85
CA PRO A 62 -23.98 -21.90 -3.19
C PRO A 62 -22.71 -21.40 -3.90
N LEU A 63 -21.86 -22.33 -4.33
CA LEU A 63 -20.59 -22.07 -5.02
C LEU A 63 -20.72 -21.03 -6.16
N ASP A 64 -21.72 -21.22 -7.01
CA ASP A 64 -21.94 -20.39 -8.22
C ASP A 64 -22.47 -18.99 -7.91
N ARG A 65 -22.83 -18.73 -6.66
CA ARG A 65 -23.32 -17.42 -6.18
C ARG A 65 -22.25 -16.65 -5.41
N VAL A 66 -20.98 -17.08 -5.46
CA VAL A 66 -19.84 -16.40 -4.83
C VAL A 66 -18.86 -15.92 -5.88
N HIS A 67 -18.62 -14.60 -5.95
CA HIS A 67 -17.80 -13.95 -6.97
C HIS A 67 -16.70 -13.07 -6.37
N GLY A 68 -15.63 -12.82 -7.14
CA GLY A 68 -14.67 -11.76 -6.84
C GLY A 68 -15.13 -10.43 -7.39
N TYR A 69 -14.56 -9.32 -6.92
CA TYR A 69 -14.71 -8.01 -7.53
C TYR A 69 -13.47 -7.15 -7.29
N ARG A 70 -12.84 -6.67 -8.36
CA ARG A 70 -11.70 -5.74 -8.28
C ARG A 70 -11.66 -4.84 -9.51
N GLY A 71 -11.01 -3.68 -9.40
CA GLY A 71 -10.95 -2.67 -10.46
C GLY A 71 -10.46 -3.20 -11.82
N GLY A 72 -9.52 -4.15 -11.83
CA GLY A 72 -8.97 -4.74 -13.06
C GLY A 72 -9.84 -5.79 -13.76
N TYR A 73 -11.09 -5.99 -13.33
CA TYR A 73 -12.08 -6.78 -14.08
C TYR A 73 -12.68 -5.95 -15.20
N LEU A 74 -13.17 -6.63 -16.25
CA LEU A 74 -13.79 -5.94 -17.37
C LEU A 74 -15.04 -5.16 -16.92
N PRO A 75 -15.35 -4.01 -17.52
CA PRO A 75 -16.54 -3.23 -17.18
C PRO A 75 -17.85 -4.05 -17.26
N SER A 76 -17.98 -4.94 -18.25
CA SER A 76 -19.14 -5.82 -18.40
C SER A 76 -19.26 -6.82 -17.25
N GLU A 77 -18.14 -7.40 -16.81
CA GLU A 77 -18.10 -8.32 -15.68
C GLU A 77 -18.48 -7.63 -14.38
N ARG A 78 -17.92 -6.44 -14.13
CA ARG A 78 -18.25 -5.62 -12.95
C ARG A 78 -19.75 -5.30 -12.90
N ARG A 79 -20.33 -4.82 -14.01
CA ARG A 79 -21.78 -4.54 -14.11
C ARG A 79 -22.64 -5.77 -13.85
N ARG A 80 -22.26 -6.94 -14.35
CA ARG A 80 -22.97 -8.21 -14.09
C ARG A 80 -22.94 -8.56 -12.61
N ILE A 81 -21.79 -8.41 -11.95
CA ILE A 81 -21.64 -8.70 -10.53
C ILE A 81 -22.43 -7.70 -9.67
N GLU A 82 -22.38 -6.41 -10.01
CA GLU A 82 -23.17 -5.36 -9.34
C GLU A 82 -24.68 -5.62 -9.46
N ALA A 83 -25.15 -5.97 -10.66
CA ALA A 83 -26.55 -6.32 -10.88
C ALA A 83 -26.96 -7.59 -10.11
N GLY A 84 -26.11 -8.62 -10.10
CA GLY A 84 -26.34 -9.86 -9.35
C GLY A 84 -26.36 -9.65 -7.83
N LEU A 85 -25.55 -8.72 -7.31
CA LEU A 85 -25.61 -8.32 -5.90
C LEU A 85 -26.93 -7.60 -5.60
N ARG A 86 -27.34 -6.67 -6.47
CA ARG A 86 -28.59 -5.91 -6.29
C ARG A 86 -29.84 -6.80 -6.36
N SER A 87 -29.85 -7.80 -7.25
CA SER A 87 -30.98 -8.73 -7.39
C SER A 87 -31.01 -9.81 -6.31
N GLY A 88 -29.91 -10.02 -5.57
CA GLY A 88 -29.75 -11.11 -4.62
C GLY A 88 -29.37 -12.45 -5.27
N GLU A 89 -29.16 -12.49 -6.60
CA GLU A 89 -28.63 -13.67 -7.30
C GLU A 89 -27.24 -14.04 -6.76
N ILE A 90 -26.40 -13.05 -6.48
CA ILE A 90 -25.07 -13.24 -5.88
C ILE A 90 -25.20 -13.16 -4.36
N LEU A 91 -24.85 -14.25 -3.69
CA LEU A 91 -24.88 -14.36 -2.23
C LEU A 91 -23.58 -13.86 -1.59
N GLY A 92 -22.44 -14.06 -2.26
CA GLY A 92 -21.13 -13.71 -1.73
C GLY A 92 -20.31 -12.90 -2.72
N VAL A 93 -19.64 -11.86 -2.23
CA VAL A 93 -18.63 -11.15 -3.02
C VAL A 93 -17.35 -10.94 -2.21
N VAL A 94 -16.20 -11.22 -2.82
CA VAL A 94 -14.88 -10.91 -2.26
C VAL A 94 -14.30 -9.73 -3.03
N SER A 95 -13.98 -8.63 -2.36
CA SER A 95 -13.56 -7.41 -3.04
C SER A 95 -12.36 -6.72 -2.41
N THR A 96 -11.65 -5.89 -3.19
CA THR A 96 -10.75 -4.86 -2.65
C THR A 96 -11.59 -3.67 -2.15
N ASN A 97 -10.98 -2.51 -1.92
CA ASN A 97 -11.70 -1.25 -1.71
C ASN A 97 -12.55 -0.79 -2.91
N ALA A 98 -12.59 -1.54 -4.01
CA ALA A 98 -13.34 -1.16 -5.21
C ALA A 98 -14.87 -1.13 -4.99
N LEU A 99 -15.38 -1.84 -3.98
CA LEU A 99 -16.79 -1.78 -3.55
C LEU A 99 -17.00 -0.92 -2.30
N GLU A 100 -16.01 -0.13 -1.89
CA GLU A 100 -16.09 0.68 -0.66
C GLU A 100 -17.03 1.87 -0.79
N LEU A 101 -16.93 2.69 -1.85
CA LEU A 101 -17.76 3.88 -2.05
C LEU A 101 -18.27 4.02 -3.51
N GLY A 102 -19.42 4.67 -3.69
CA GLY A 102 -19.86 5.19 -4.99
C GLY A 102 -20.63 4.24 -5.92
N ILE A 103 -20.73 2.95 -5.59
CA ILE A 103 -21.47 1.96 -6.41
C ILE A 103 -22.72 1.48 -5.66
N ASP A 104 -23.87 1.51 -6.34
CA ASP A 104 -25.12 0.95 -5.84
C ASP A 104 -25.19 -0.57 -6.11
N ILE A 105 -24.64 -1.33 -5.17
CA ILE A 105 -24.72 -2.81 -5.13
C ILE A 105 -25.89 -3.32 -4.28
N GLY A 106 -26.80 -2.42 -3.86
CA GLY A 106 -27.80 -2.71 -2.83
C GLY A 106 -27.20 -2.75 -1.42
N ARG A 107 -27.92 -3.37 -0.49
CA ARG A 107 -27.52 -3.53 0.92
C ARG A 107 -27.35 -5.00 1.25
N LEU A 108 -26.20 -5.33 1.83
CA LEU A 108 -25.81 -6.68 2.22
C LEU A 108 -26.16 -6.93 3.69
N ASP A 109 -26.15 -8.20 4.09
CA ASP A 109 -26.44 -8.60 5.48
C ASP A 109 -25.17 -8.53 6.34
N VAL A 110 -24.02 -8.87 5.74
CA VAL A 110 -22.77 -9.06 6.48
C VAL A 110 -21.57 -8.49 5.74
N ALA A 111 -20.69 -7.80 6.47
CA ALA A 111 -19.37 -7.38 6.01
C ALA A 111 -18.26 -8.06 6.81
N VAL A 112 -17.32 -8.71 6.14
CA VAL A 112 -16.13 -9.33 6.74
C VAL A 112 -14.89 -8.64 6.20
N LEU A 113 -14.13 -7.97 7.06
CA LEU A 113 -12.91 -7.26 6.68
C LEU A 113 -11.71 -8.14 7.03
N SER A 114 -10.99 -8.63 6.02
CA SER A 114 -9.78 -9.46 6.19
C SER A 114 -8.54 -8.58 6.35
N GLY A 115 -8.41 -7.99 7.52
CA GLY A 115 -7.40 -7.01 7.88
C GLY A 115 -8.01 -5.61 8.02
N TYR A 116 -7.32 -4.74 8.75
CA TYR A 116 -7.68 -3.32 8.85
C TYR A 116 -7.51 -2.65 7.46
N PRO A 117 -8.53 -1.93 6.96
CA PRO A 117 -8.47 -1.23 5.68
C PRO A 117 -7.38 -0.17 5.54
N GLY A 118 -6.79 0.28 6.65
CA GLY A 118 -5.76 1.32 6.69
C GLY A 118 -6.25 2.60 7.34
N THR A 119 -7.53 2.93 7.16
CA THR A 119 -8.17 4.16 7.66
C THR A 119 -9.47 3.88 8.41
N ILE A 120 -9.82 4.77 9.34
CA ILE A 120 -11.08 4.77 10.09
C ILE A 120 -12.24 4.97 9.12
N ALA A 121 -12.15 5.99 8.25
CA ALA A 121 -13.14 6.27 7.22
C ALA A 121 -13.36 5.05 6.32
N GLY A 122 -12.29 4.43 5.83
CA GLY A 122 -12.43 3.27 4.96
C GLY A 122 -13.01 2.05 5.67
N THR A 123 -12.69 1.86 6.95
CA THR A 123 -13.33 0.85 7.80
C THR A 123 -14.83 1.05 7.91
N TRP A 124 -15.27 2.28 8.21
CA TRP A 124 -16.69 2.60 8.31
C TRP A 124 -17.42 2.54 6.97
N GLN A 125 -16.77 2.92 5.86
CA GLN A 125 -17.34 2.79 4.52
C GLN A 125 -17.55 1.33 4.13
N GLN A 126 -16.56 0.47 4.39
CA GLN A 126 -16.66 -0.98 4.13
C GLN A 126 -17.72 -1.64 5.00
N ILE A 127 -17.76 -1.31 6.30
CA ILE A 127 -18.81 -1.80 7.22
C ILE A 127 -20.19 -1.32 6.78
N GLY A 128 -20.32 -0.07 6.32
CA GLY A 128 -21.55 0.53 5.84
C GLY A 128 -22.17 -0.16 4.61
N ARG A 129 -21.45 -1.08 3.95
CA ARG A 129 -22.01 -1.95 2.90
C ARG A 129 -22.95 -3.02 3.44
N ALA A 130 -22.86 -3.34 4.73
CA ALA A 130 -23.80 -4.21 5.42
C ALA A 130 -24.78 -3.39 6.26
N GLY A 131 -26.08 -3.67 6.15
CA GLY A 131 -27.12 -2.99 6.92
C GLY A 131 -28.33 -2.57 6.09
N ARG A 132 -29.51 -3.09 6.46
CA ARG A 132 -30.82 -2.67 5.94
C ARG A 132 -31.58 -1.90 7.02
N ARG A 133 -32.45 -0.96 6.63
CA ARG A 133 -33.11 -0.01 7.55
C ARG A 133 -33.91 -0.66 8.69
N GLN A 134 -34.25 -1.95 8.59
CA GLN A 134 -35.09 -2.65 9.57
C GLN A 134 -34.61 -4.09 9.89
N GLU A 135 -33.42 -4.49 9.42
CA GLU A 135 -32.90 -5.84 9.66
C GLU A 135 -31.54 -5.78 10.36
N VAL A 136 -31.28 -6.79 11.19
CA VAL A 136 -29.99 -6.94 11.87
C VAL A 136 -28.91 -7.22 10.83
N SER A 137 -27.82 -6.46 10.86
CA SER A 137 -26.60 -6.73 10.11
C SER A 137 -25.42 -7.06 11.01
N ALA A 138 -24.38 -7.65 10.44
CA ALA A 138 -23.15 -7.97 11.15
C ALA A 138 -21.91 -7.44 10.43
N ALA A 139 -20.94 -6.98 11.20
CA ALA A 139 -19.62 -6.61 10.70
C ALA A 139 -18.53 -7.32 11.49
N VAL A 140 -17.59 -7.95 10.79
CA VAL A 140 -16.49 -8.72 11.39
C VAL A 140 -15.16 -8.21 10.84
N LEU A 141 -14.44 -7.43 11.63
CA LEU A 141 -13.03 -7.10 11.36
C LEU A 141 -12.13 -8.21 11.89
N VAL A 142 -11.38 -8.88 11.00
CA VAL A 142 -10.37 -9.89 11.35
C VAL A 142 -8.98 -9.29 11.21
N ALA A 143 -8.32 -8.98 12.32
CA ALA A 143 -7.02 -8.33 12.32
C ALA A 143 -5.93 -9.21 11.65
N GLY A 144 -5.13 -8.62 10.77
CA GLY A 144 -3.90 -9.23 10.25
C GLY A 144 -2.79 -9.31 11.29
N ALA A 145 -1.69 -9.99 10.96
CA ALA A 145 -0.53 -10.10 11.84
C ALA A 145 0.33 -8.82 11.90
N GLY A 146 0.07 -7.86 11.00
CA GLY A 146 0.80 -6.61 10.91
C GLY A 146 0.55 -5.67 12.10
N PRO A 147 1.40 -4.66 12.26
CA PRO A 147 1.47 -3.84 13.47
C PRO A 147 0.26 -2.91 13.61
N VAL A 148 -0.16 -2.27 12.51
CA VAL A 148 -1.35 -1.42 12.48
C VAL A 148 -2.61 -2.24 12.82
N ASP A 149 -2.79 -3.41 12.22
CA ASP A 149 -3.91 -4.31 12.53
C ASP A 149 -3.94 -4.75 14.00
N GLN A 150 -2.77 -5.06 14.58
CA GLN A 150 -2.68 -5.47 15.98
C GLN A 150 -2.91 -4.30 16.94
N TYR A 151 -2.48 -3.09 16.58
CA TYR A 151 -2.81 -1.87 17.33
C TYR A 151 -4.32 -1.66 17.37
N VAL A 152 -4.99 -1.66 16.21
CA VAL A 152 -6.45 -1.51 16.10
C VAL A 152 -7.20 -2.61 16.86
N ALA A 153 -6.69 -3.84 16.85
CA ALA A 153 -7.31 -4.95 17.57
C ALA A 153 -7.10 -4.90 19.09
N THR A 154 -6.10 -4.16 19.56
CA THR A 154 -5.77 -3.99 20.98
C THR A 154 -6.43 -2.73 21.56
N HIS A 155 -6.56 -1.69 20.73
CA HIS A 155 -7.18 -0.40 21.04
C HIS A 155 -8.41 -0.17 20.15
N PRO A 156 -9.48 -0.97 20.30
CA PRO A 156 -10.69 -0.82 19.47
C PRO A 156 -11.33 0.57 19.57
N GLU A 157 -11.14 1.28 20.68
CA GLU A 157 -11.54 2.67 20.88
C GLU A 157 -11.02 3.60 19.77
N HIS A 158 -9.86 3.29 19.17
CA HIS A 158 -9.35 4.04 18.01
C HIS A 158 -10.36 4.07 16.84
N LEU A 159 -11.11 2.99 16.60
CA LEU A 159 -12.11 2.94 15.53
C LEU A 159 -13.44 3.58 15.91
N PHE A 160 -13.83 3.47 17.19
CA PHE A 160 -15.16 3.87 17.67
C PHE A 160 -15.23 5.29 18.17
N GLU A 161 -14.13 5.79 18.75
CA GLU A 161 -14.02 7.13 19.34
C GLU A 161 -13.14 8.05 18.49
N GLY A 162 -12.31 7.48 17.60
CA GLY A 162 -11.49 8.24 16.68
C GLY A 162 -12.32 9.03 15.67
N THR A 163 -11.87 10.24 15.38
CA THR A 163 -12.42 11.03 14.27
C THR A 163 -11.89 10.50 12.94
N PRO A 164 -12.71 10.48 11.86
CA PRO A 164 -12.23 10.19 10.53
C PRO A 164 -11.04 11.07 10.11
N GLU A 165 -10.27 10.55 9.17
CA GLU A 165 -9.11 11.17 8.55
C GLU A 165 -9.33 12.62 8.09
N GLU A 166 -8.30 13.46 8.21
CA GLU A 166 -8.28 14.76 7.54
C GLU A 166 -8.08 14.56 6.03
N ALA A 167 -9.00 15.08 5.21
CA ALA A 167 -8.79 15.16 3.77
C ALA A 167 -7.74 16.24 3.47
N ARG A 168 -6.57 15.81 3.00
CA ARG A 168 -5.49 16.70 2.57
C ARG A 168 -5.45 16.76 1.05
N ILE A 169 -5.26 17.97 0.53
CA ILE A 169 -4.99 18.22 -0.87
C ILE A 169 -3.73 19.08 -0.95
N ASP A 170 -2.93 18.83 -1.97
CA ASP A 170 -1.79 19.69 -2.34
C ASP A 170 -2.01 20.18 -3.77
N PRO A 171 -2.76 21.28 -3.97
CA PRO A 171 -3.07 21.79 -5.30
C PRO A 171 -1.82 22.28 -6.05
N ASP A 172 -0.74 22.59 -5.33
CA ASP A 172 0.53 23.06 -5.89
C ASP A 172 1.55 21.92 -6.05
N ASN A 173 1.13 20.66 -5.88
CA ASN A 173 1.94 19.50 -6.29
C ASN A 173 2.35 19.70 -7.75
N LEU A 174 3.67 19.83 -7.99
CA LEU A 174 4.21 20.26 -9.27
C LEU A 174 3.78 19.35 -10.44
N HIS A 175 3.67 18.04 -10.21
CA HIS A 175 3.22 17.10 -11.25
C HIS A 175 1.77 17.35 -11.64
N ILE A 176 0.90 17.57 -10.66
CA ILE A 176 -0.53 17.84 -10.89
C ILE A 176 -0.69 19.23 -11.51
N LEU A 177 0.01 20.23 -10.97
CA LEU A 177 -0.06 21.61 -11.41
C LEU A 177 0.39 21.77 -12.86
N LEU A 178 1.55 21.18 -13.25
CA LEU A 178 2.03 21.21 -14.64
C LEU A 178 1.07 20.51 -15.60
N ALA A 179 0.54 19.35 -15.22
CA ALA A 179 -0.45 18.64 -16.02
C ALA A 179 -1.70 19.51 -16.27
N HIS A 180 -2.25 20.10 -15.21
CA HIS A 180 -3.41 20.97 -15.32
C HIS A 180 -3.11 22.31 -16.00
N LEU A 181 -1.90 22.84 -15.89
CA LEU A 181 -1.47 24.06 -16.58
C LEU A 181 -1.39 23.84 -18.09
N ARG A 182 -0.90 22.67 -18.55
CA ARG A 182 -0.95 22.27 -19.98
C ARG A 182 -2.40 22.26 -20.49
N ALA A 183 -3.30 21.63 -19.74
CA ALA A 183 -4.72 21.60 -20.10
C ALA A 183 -5.36 23.01 -20.11
N ALA A 184 -5.11 23.82 -19.08
CA ALA A 184 -5.64 25.17 -18.99
C ALA A 184 -5.13 26.07 -20.12
N THR A 185 -3.85 25.97 -20.48
CA THR A 185 -3.23 26.77 -21.56
C THR A 185 -3.76 26.38 -22.93
N PHE A 186 -4.11 25.10 -23.12
CA PHE A 186 -4.82 24.63 -24.32
C PHE A 186 -6.24 25.22 -24.41
N GLU A 187 -6.95 25.30 -23.28
CA GLU A 187 -8.31 25.85 -23.23
C GLU A 187 -8.33 27.37 -23.47
N LEU A 188 -7.46 28.13 -22.79
CA LEU A 188 -7.36 29.58 -22.88
C LEU A 188 -5.92 30.07 -22.71
N PRO A 189 -5.49 31.10 -23.47
CA PRO A 189 -4.17 31.71 -23.27
C PRO A 189 -4.04 32.41 -21.92
N PHE A 190 -2.89 32.26 -21.26
CA PHE A 190 -2.57 32.93 -20.00
C PHE A 190 -1.97 34.31 -20.23
N ALA A 191 -2.41 35.31 -19.46
CA ALA A 191 -1.80 36.63 -19.43
C ALA A 191 -0.48 36.64 -18.60
N PRO A 192 0.45 37.58 -18.86
CA PRO A 192 1.63 37.75 -18.02
C PRO A 192 1.25 38.00 -16.55
N GLY A 193 1.89 37.28 -15.62
CA GLY A 193 1.62 37.41 -14.18
C GLY A 193 0.28 36.80 -13.74
N GLU A 194 -0.46 36.16 -14.66
CA GLU A 194 -1.69 35.46 -14.30
C GLU A 194 -1.36 34.27 -13.40
N ARG A 195 -2.17 34.10 -12.35
CA ARG A 195 -1.93 33.09 -11.33
C ARG A 195 -2.60 31.78 -11.71
N PHE A 196 -1.92 30.68 -11.43
CA PHE A 196 -2.47 29.34 -11.49
C PHE A 196 -1.93 28.55 -10.30
N GLY A 197 -2.78 28.31 -9.30
CA GLY A 197 -2.34 27.90 -7.96
C GLY A 197 -1.98 29.10 -7.08
N LEU A 198 -0.97 28.96 -6.23
CA LEU A 198 -0.55 30.03 -5.31
C LEU A 198 0.35 31.10 -5.94
N THR A 199 1.09 30.76 -7.00
CA THR A 199 2.09 31.63 -7.65
C THR A 199 1.66 32.04 -9.07
N PRO A 200 2.30 33.08 -9.64
CA PRO A 200 2.21 33.35 -11.07
C PRO A 200 2.65 32.13 -11.89
N ALA A 201 1.98 31.89 -13.02
CA ALA A 201 2.24 30.72 -13.86
C ALA A 201 3.45 30.88 -14.80
N ASP A 202 4.02 32.10 -14.91
CA ASP A 202 5.01 32.47 -15.91
C ASP A 202 6.25 31.56 -15.92
N ASP A 203 6.80 31.23 -14.74
CA ASP A 203 7.99 30.37 -14.65
C ASP A 203 7.71 28.94 -15.14
N LEU A 204 6.52 28.40 -14.82
CA LEU A 204 6.09 27.07 -15.27
C LEU A 204 5.74 27.07 -16.76
N LEU A 205 5.14 28.15 -17.26
CA LEU A 205 4.85 28.33 -18.69
C LEU A 205 6.12 28.51 -19.51
N ALA A 206 7.14 29.18 -18.96
CA ALA A 206 8.46 29.28 -19.55
C ALA A 206 9.12 27.90 -19.65
N PHE A 207 9.05 27.08 -18.59
CA PHE A 207 9.50 25.69 -18.62
C PHE A 207 8.77 24.87 -19.71
N LEU A 208 7.43 24.95 -19.77
CA LEU A 208 6.65 24.26 -20.81
C LEU A 208 6.94 24.79 -22.23
N ALA A 209 7.42 26.03 -22.35
CA ALA A 209 7.85 26.59 -23.63
C ALA A 209 9.22 26.05 -24.09
N GLU A 210 10.13 25.77 -23.15
CA GLU A 210 11.38 25.06 -23.45
C GLU A 210 11.12 23.63 -23.95
N GLU A 211 10.08 22.96 -23.45
CA GLU A 211 9.61 21.65 -23.95
C GLU A 211 8.85 21.74 -25.29
N GLY A 212 8.58 22.94 -25.79
CA GLY A 212 7.88 23.17 -27.06
C GLY A 212 6.37 22.99 -27.01
N HIS A 213 5.78 22.91 -25.82
CA HIS A 213 4.32 22.78 -25.65
C HIS A 213 3.59 24.12 -25.69
N VAL A 214 4.22 25.17 -25.18
CA VAL A 214 3.66 26.52 -25.05
C VAL A 214 4.57 27.52 -25.77
N ARG A 215 4.02 28.64 -26.23
CA ARG A 215 4.80 29.75 -26.79
C ARG A 215 4.29 31.08 -26.26
N GLN A 216 5.20 31.97 -25.89
CA GLN A 216 4.87 33.36 -25.62
C GLN A 216 4.74 34.14 -26.94
N ALA A 217 3.64 34.87 -27.11
CA ALA A 217 3.45 35.76 -28.25
C ALA A 217 3.92 37.20 -27.94
N ASP A 218 3.93 38.06 -28.95
CA ASP A 218 4.43 39.44 -28.85
C ASP A 218 3.59 40.31 -27.90
N ASP A 219 2.34 39.91 -27.63
CA ASP A 219 1.45 40.54 -26.63
C ASP A 219 1.78 40.13 -25.18
N GLY A 220 2.81 39.30 -24.99
CA GLY A 220 3.26 38.76 -23.71
C GLY A 220 2.45 37.55 -23.23
N ARG A 221 1.33 37.20 -23.88
CA ARG A 221 0.49 36.08 -23.46
C ARG A 221 1.10 34.74 -23.87
N TRP A 222 0.78 33.72 -23.09
CA TRP A 222 1.20 32.35 -23.31
C TRP A 222 0.11 31.57 -24.02
N TYR A 223 0.44 31.02 -25.18
CA TYR A 223 -0.48 30.24 -26.02
C TYR A 223 -0.01 28.80 -26.13
N TRP A 224 -0.96 27.87 -26.17
CA TRP A 224 -0.65 26.49 -26.55
C TRP A 224 -0.14 26.44 -27.99
N ALA A 225 0.99 25.76 -28.19
CA ALA A 225 1.68 25.70 -29.48
C ALA A 225 1.77 24.27 -30.05
N SER A 226 1.39 23.25 -29.27
CA SER A 226 1.46 21.86 -29.69
C SER A 226 0.17 21.37 -30.36
N GLU A 227 0.27 20.36 -31.22
CA GLU A 227 -0.90 19.76 -31.87
C GLU A 227 -1.63 18.73 -30.98
N ASN A 228 -1.00 18.26 -29.89
CA ASN A 228 -1.61 17.27 -29.01
C ASN A 228 -2.68 17.89 -28.10
N PHE A 229 -3.65 17.06 -27.71
CA PHE A 229 -4.70 17.41 -26.76
C PHE A 229 -4.29 16.98 -25.34
N PRO A 230 -3.78 17.91 -24.50
CA PRO A 230 -3.15 17.56 -23.23
C PRO A 230 -4.09 16.82 -22.28
N ALA A 231 -5.38 17.18 -22.26
CA ALA A 231 -6.36 16.54 -21.39
C ALA A 231 -6.56 15.04 -21.65
N SER A 232 -6.20 14.50 -22.82
CA SER A 232 -6.24 13.04 -23.04
C SER A 232 -5.11 12.26 -22.37
N GLU A 233 -4.03 12.94 -21.98
CA GLU A 233 -2.86 12.33 -21.32
C GLU A 233 -2.94 12.42 -19.79
N ILE A 234 -3.90 13.19 -19.26
CA ILE A 234 -4.03 13.47 -17.83
C ILE A 234 -5.05 12.52 -17.20
N SER A 235 -4.61 11.74 -16.20
CA SER A 235 -5.51 10.95 -15.36
C SER A 235 -5.78 11.65 -14.04
N LEU A 236 -7.04 12.01 -13.78
CA LEU A 236 -7.45 12.61 -12.50
C LEU A 236 -7.36 11.64 -11.30
N ARG A 237 -7.22 10.34 -11.55
CA ARG A 237 -7.31 9.29 -10.52
C ARG A 237 -6.06 8.43 -10.39
N ALA A 238 -5.16 8.45 -11.37
CA ALA A 238 -4.00 7.58 -11.39
C ALA A 238 -2.72 8.38 -11.58
N ALA A 239 -1.75 8.10 -10.72
CA ALA A 239 -0.36 8.56 -10.80
C ALA A 239 0.32 8.22 -12.14
N ALA A 240 -0.12 7.15 -12.82
CA ALA A 240 0.27 6.83 -14.20
C ALA A 240 -1.00 6.58 -15.03
N PRO A 241 -1.15 7.21 -16.21
CA PRO A 241 -2.34 7.10 -17.04
C PRO A 241 -2.48 5.76 -17.77
N GLU A 242 -1.43 4.93 -17.81
CA GLU A 242 -1.39 3.73 -18.65
C GLU A 242 -1.68 2.44 -17.88
N ASN A 243 -2.52 1.58 -18.47
CA ASN A 243 -2.80 0.23 -18.00
C ASN A 243 -2.21 -0.81 -18.96
N VAL A 244 -1.77 -1.94 -18.40
CA VAL A 244 -1.41 -3.14 -19.15
C VAL A 244 -2.66 -4.01 -19.36
N VAL A 245 -2.99 -4.26 -20.63
CA VAL A 245 -4.12 -5.10 -21.04
C VAL A 245 -3.72 -6.58 -20.96
N ILE A 246 -4.58 -7.41 -20.38
CA ILE A 246 -4.32 -8.84 -20.17
C ILE A 246 -5.13 -9.64 -21.19
N ILE A 247 -4.42 -10.39 -22.04
CA ILE A 247 -4.96 -11.10 -23.19
C ILE A 247 -4.79 -12.60 -22.99
N ASP A 248 -5.91 -13.32 -22.85
CA ASP A 248 -5.94 -14.78 -22.82
C ASP A 248 -5.81 -15.34 -24.24
N THR A 249 -4.73 -16.09 -24.49
CA THR A 249 -4.38 -16.73 -25.76
C THR A 249 -4.62 -18.25 -25.74
N GLY A 250 -5.15 -18.82 -24.66
CA GLY A 250 -5.36 -20.26 -24.55
C GLY A 250 -6.56 -20.81 -25.30
N GLY A 251 -7.45 -19.94 -25.81
CA GLY A 251 -8.62 -20.31 -26.61
C GLY A 251 -8.38 -20.27 -28.12
N GLN A 252 -9.43 -20.54 -28.92
CA GLN A 252 -9.36 -20.44 -30.39
C GLN A 252 -9.10 -19.01 -30.89
N ARG A 253 -9.51 -18.00 -30.11
CA ARG A 253 -9.29 -16.58 -30.42
C ARG A 253 -8.78 -15.86 -29.17
N PRO A 254 -7.76 -14.99 -29.29
CA PRO A 254 -7.33 -14.15 -28.19
C PRO A 254 -8.48 -13.29 -27.67
N ARG A 255 -8.60 -13.19 -26.34
CA ARG A 255 -9.62 -12.35 -25.69
C ARG A 255 -9.01 -11.54 -24.58
N VAL A 256 -9.43 -10.29 -24.45
CA VAL A 256 -9.09 -9.48 -23.27
C VAL A 256 -9.86 -10.01 -22.08
N ILE A 257 -9.18 -10.22 -20.96
CA ILE A 257 -9.78 -10.70 -19.70
C ILE A 257 -9.69 -9.66 -18.57
N GLY A 258 -8.95 -8.57 -18.75
CA GLY A 258 -8.85 -7.52 -17.75
C GLY A 258 -7.65 -6.62 -17.99
N GLU A 259 -7.38 -5.78 -17.00
CA GLU A 259 -6.30 -4.79 -17.03
C GLU A 259 -5.65 -4.65 -15.64
N VAL A 260 -4.43 -4.13 -15.63
CA VAL A 260 -3.66 -3.83 -14.43
C VAL A 260 -2.89 -2.53 -14.65
N ASP A 261 -2.82 -1.66 -13.65
CA ASP A 261 -2.00 -0.44 -13.73
C ASP A 261 -0.52 -0.77 -13.96
N LEU A 262 0.19 0.13 -14.66
CA LEU A 262 1.59 -0.06 -15.07
C LEU A 262 2.52 -0.44 -13.90
N PHE A 263 2.37 0.22 -12.75
CA PHE A 263 3.20 -0.04 -11.58
C PHE A 263 2.99 -1.45 -11.04
N SER A 264 1.73 -1.87 -10.89
CA SER A 264 1.37 -3.21 -10.44
C SER A 264 1.71 -4.28 -11.47
N ALA A 265 1.77 -3.94 -12.76
CA ALA A 265 2.05 -4.91 -13.83
C ALA A 265 3.40 -5.63 -13.62
N ARG A 266 4.39 -4.90 -13.12
CA ARG A 266 5.74 -5.43 -12.81
C ARG A 266 5.75 -6.55 -11.77
N THR A 267 4.72 -6.60 -10.93
CA THR A 267 4.64 -7.57 -9.82
C THR A 267 3.55 -8.62 -10.02
N LEU A 268 2.52 -8.32 -10.81
CA LEU A 268 1.35 -9.18 -10.98
C LEU A 268 1.29 -9.88 -12.34
N VAL A 269 1.88 -9.30 -13.39
CA VAL A 269 1.85 -9.86 -14.74
C VAL A 269 3.21 -9.83 -15.43
N HIS A 270 4.30 -9.92 -14.66
CA HIS A 270 5.62 -10.16 -15.24
C HIS A 270 5.67 -11.54 -15.91
N GLU A 271 6.64 -11.75 -16.79
CA GLU A 271 6.85 -13.05 -17.44
C GLU A 271 6.99 -14.16 -16.38
N ASN A 272 6.30 -15.29 -16.60
CA ASN A 272 6.19 -16.43 -15.68
C ASN A 272 5.38 -16.18 -14.39
N ALA A 273 4.70 -15.03 -14.26
CA ALA A 273 3.75 -14.81 -13.18
C ALA A 273 2.52 -15.72 -13.31
N ILE A 274 1.87 -15.99 -12.18
CA ILE A 274 0.53 -16.58 -12.13
C ILE A 274 -0.47 -15.46 -11.85
N TYR A 275 -1.20 -15.08 -12.88
CA TYR A 275 -2.28 -14.12 -12.79
C TYR A 275 -3.58 -14.83 -12.38
N LEU A 276 -4.21 -14.36 -11.31
CA LEU A 276 -5.48 -14.87 -10.82
C LEU A 276 -6.62 -13.93 -11.23
N HIS A 277 -7.65 -14.49 -11.88
CA HIS A 277 -8.81 -13.72 -12.33
C HIS A 277 -10.10 -14.49 -12.05
N GLY A 278 -10.83 -14.07 -11.02
CA GLY A 278 -12.10 -14.67 -10.63
C GLY A 278 -11.95 -16.13 -10.21
N SER A 279 -10.90 -16.44 -9.42
CA SER A 279 -10.48 -17.79 -9.01
C SER A 279 -9.95 -18.68 -10.15
N ARG A 280 -9.83 -18.17 -11.38
CA ARG A 280 -9.18 -18.87 -12.50
C ARG A 280 -7.72 -18.47 -12.56
N GLN A 281 -6.84 -19.43 -12.82
CA GLN A 281 -5.40 -19.20 -12.88
C GLN A 281 -4.93 -19.09 -14.33
N PHE A 282 -4.03 -18.15 -14.58
CA PHE A 282 -3.41 -17.94 -15.87
C PHE A 282 -1.90 -17.80 -15.70
N HIS A 283 -1.14 -18.53 -16.50
CA HIS A 283 0.30 -18.32 -16.62
C HIS A 283 0.56 -17.16 -17.57
N VAL A 284 1.43 -16.22 -17.19
CA VAL A 284 1.88 -15.14 -18.07
C VAL A 284 3.03 -15.65 -18.93
N ASP A 285 2.74 -15.89 -20.21
CA ASP A 285 3.74 -16.36 -21.17
C ASP A 285 4.67 -15.24 -21.61
N ARG A 286 4.14 -14.00 -21.75
CA ARG A 286 4.93 -12.85 -22.18
C ARG A 286 4.30 -11.54 -21.71
N LEU A 287 5.14 -10.61 -21.24
CA LEU A 287 4.77 -9.22 -21.01
C LEU A 287 5.49 -8.34 -22.05
N GLU A 288 4.73 -7.75 -22.97
CA GLU A 288 5.23 -6.71 -23.88
C GLU A 288 5.09 -5.36 -23.16
N TRP A 289 6.16 -4.92 -22.51
CA TRP A 289 6.19 -3.69 -21.70
C TRP A 289 5.82 -2.45 -22.52
N GLU A 290 6.48 -2.25 -23.66
CA GLU A 290 6.24 -1.11 -24.56
C GLU A 290 4.86 -1.14 -25.23
N GLU A 291 4.26 -2.30 -25.42
CA GLU A 291 2.91 -2.39 -26.03
C GLU A 291 1.80 -2.42 -24.98
N ARG A 292 2.17 -2.43 -23.70
CA ARG A 292 1.26 -2.51 -22.54
C ARG A 292 0.34 -3.72 -22.66
N LYS A 293 0.89 -4.89 -23.05
CA LYS A 293 0.14 -6.14 -23.25
C LYS A 293 0.77 -7.31 -22.51
N ALA A 294 -0.02 -7.98 -21.69
CA ALA A 294 0.36 -9.25 -21.06
C ALA A 294 -0.41 -10.40 -21.71
N TYR A 295 0.29 -11.34 -22.34
CA TYR A 295 -0.28 -12.53 -22.94
C TYR A 295 -0.25 -13.67 -21.95
N VAL A 296 -1.41 -14.27 -21.72
CA VAL A 296 -1.59 -15.28 -20.69
C VAL A 296 -2.32 -16.49 -21.23
N ARG A 297 -2.11 -17.65 -20.63
CA ARG A 297 -2.87 -18.87 -20.94
C ARG A 297 -3.41 -19.52 -19.67
N PRO A 298 -4.56 -20.21 -19.73
CA PRO A 298 -5.10 -20.91 -18.57
C PRO A 298 -4.11 -21.96 -18.07
N ILE A 299 -4.02 -22.10 -16.76
CA ILE A 299 -3.23 -23.12 -16.09
C ILE A 299 -3.95 -23.59 -14.83
N ASP A 300 -3.58 -24.76 -14.31
CA ASP A 300 -4.03 -25.26 -13.01
C ASP A 300 -2.81 -25.75 -12.23
N VAL A 301 -2.43 -25.02 -11.18
CA VAL A 301 -1.26 -25.29 -10.35
C VAL A 301 -1.55 -25.02 -8.88
N GLU A 302 -0.76 -25.63 -8.00
CA GLU A 302 -0.93 -25.53 -6.54
C GLU A 302 -0.25 -24.30 -5.91
N HIS A 303 0.24 -23.36 -6.73
CA HIS A 303 1.01 -22.21 -6.27
C HIS A 303 0.56 -20.91 -6.95
N TYR A 304 0.91 -19.79 -6.33
CA TYR A 304 0.81 -18.46 -6.90
C TYR A 304 2.18 -17.79 -6.88
N THR A 305 2.33 -16.69 -7.60
CA THR A 305 3.59 -15.93 -7.65
C THR A 305 3.49 -14.66 -6.84
N GLN A 306 4.57 -14.30 -6.15
CA GLN A 306 4.73 -13.02 -5.47
C GLN A 306 6.09 -12.42 -5.82
N ALA A 307 6.08 -11.26 -6.47
CA ALA A 307 7.29 -10.52 -6.81
C ALA A 307 7.85 -9.72 -5.63
N GLU A 308 9.17 -9.50 -5.64
CA GLU A 308 9.88 -8.59 -4.76
C GLU A 308 10.39 -7.38 -5.53
N LEU A 309 10.26 -6.20 -4.90
CA LEU A 309 10.77 -4.94 -5.43
C LEU A 309 12.03 -4.56 -4.64
N ALA A 310 13.15 -4.42 -5.35
CA ALA A 310 14.29 -3.69 -4.84
C ALA A 310 14.00 -2.19 -4.98
N VAL A 311 14.12 -1.46 -3.88
CA VAL A 311 13.87 0.00 -3.85
C VAL A 311 15.17 0.70 -3.47
N THR A 312 15.54 1.69 -4.27
CA THR A 312 16.62 2.63 -3.96
C THR A 312 16.05 4.03 -3.83
N LEU A 313 16.70 4.86 -3.04
CA LEU A 313 16.23 6.21 -2.75
C LEU A 313 17.41 7.18 -2.75
N LYS A 314 17.21 8.29 -3.46
CA LYS A 314 18.15 9.40 -3.59
C LYS A 314 17.46 10.73 -3.22
N PRO A 315 17.93 11.43 -2.19
CA PRO A 315 17.54 12.83 -1.97
C PRO A 315 17.93 13.72 -3.14
N LEU A 316 17.03 14.60 -3.54
CA LEU A 316 17.22 15.60 -4.60
C LEU A 316 17.40 16.98 -3.98
N GLU A 317 16.44 17.39 -3.13
CA GLU A 317 16.44 18.68 -2.44
C GLU A 317 16.03 18.50 -0.98
N THR A 318 16.58 19.32 -0.08
CA THR A 318 16.18 19.37 1.34
C THR A 318 15.45 20.67 1.59
N PHE A 319 14.21 20.58 2.06
CA PHE A 319 13.36 21.75 2.33
C PHE A 319 13.60 22.30 3.74
N ASP A 320 13.54 21.42 4.75
CA ASP A 320 13.89 21.78 6.13
C ASP A 320 14.78 20.70 6.77
N GLU A 321 15.69 21.15 7.64
CA GLU A 321 16.54 20.30 8.47
C GLU A 321 16.57 20.83 9.91
N ALA A 322 16.55 19.92 10.88
CA ALA A 322 16.69 20.26 12.30
C ALA A 322 17.61 19.26 13.02
N PRO A 323 18.50 19.73 13.91
CA PRO A 323 19.38 18.86 14.68
C PRO A 323 18.59 18.04 15.70
N LEU A 324 19.07 16.83 15.97
CA LEU A 324 18.62 15.93 17.03
C LEU A 324 19.80 15.54 17.91
N ALA A 325 19.54 15.12 19.14
CA ALA A 325 20.61 14.75 20.06
C ALA A 325 21.46 13.55 19.57
N GLY A 326 20.87 12.66 18.76
CA GLY A 326 21.56 11.51 18.14
C GLY A 326 21.74 11.62 16.63
N GLY A 327 21.57 12.80 16.02
CA GLY A 327 21.59 12.96 14.57
C GLY A 327 20.91 14.22 14.06
N ALA A 328 20.15 14.10 12.97
CA ALA A 328 19.33 15.16 12.40
C ALA A 328 18.07 14.58 11.77
N ARG A 329 17.01 15.39 11.72
CA ARG A 329 15.82 15.12 10.90
C ARG A 329 15.79 16.11 9.75
N ALA A 330 15.28 15.65 8.61
CA ALA A 330 15.02 16.50 7.47
C ALA A 330 13.82 16.00 6.68
N HIS A 331 13.29 16.85 5.82
CA HIS A 331 12.36 16.46 4.78
C HIS A 331 12.63 17.24 3.50
N GLY A 332 12.18 16.69 2.38
CA GLY A 332 12.47 17.25 1.07
C GLY A 332 12.10 16.31 -0.06
N GLU A 333 12.53 16.68 -1.26
CA GLU A 333 12.30 15.91 -2.47
C GLU A 333 13.27 14.74 -2.60
N VAL A 334 12.75 13.60 -3.03
CA VAL A 334 13.50 12.38 -3.28
C VAL A 334 13.10 11.73 -4.59
N MET A 335 14.07 11.07 -5.21
CA MET A 335 13.87 10.08 -6.26
C MET A 335 13.81 8.70 -5.62
N VAL A 336 12.75 7.93 -5.89
CA VAL A 336 12.61 6.54 -5.49
C VAL A 336 12.65 5.67 -6.75
N ALA A 337 13.69 4.88 -6.91
CA ALA A 337 13.78 3.93 -8.02
C ALA A 337 13.38 2.53 -7.54
N SER A 338 12.54 1.85 -8.32
CA SER A 338 11.99 0.54 -7.98
C SER A 338 12.21 -0.45 -9.11
N LEU A 339 12.82 -1.59 -8.79
CA LEU A 339 13.14 -2.66 -9.72
C LEU A 339 12.52 -3.98 -9.24
N ALA A 340 11.69 -4.60 -10.07
CA ALA A 340 11.22 -5.96 -9.82
C ALA A 340 12.34 -6.94 -10.18
N THR A 341 12.89 -7.63 -9.18
CA THR A 341 14.13 -8.43 -9.35
C THR A 341 13.85 -9.92 -9.39
N ILE A 342 13.07 -10.42 -8.44
CA ILE A 342 12.73 -11.83 -8.30
C ILE A 342 11.25 -12.01 -7.99
N TYR A 343 10.74 -13.21 -8.24
CA TYR A 343 9.46 -13.66 -7.70
C TYR A 343 9.61 -14.99 -7.00
N LYS A 344 8.79 -15.20 -5.97
CA LYS A 344 8.65 -16.47 -5.25
C LYS A 344 7.41 -17.21 -5.73
N LYS A 345 7.49 -18.54 -5.74
CA LYS A 345 6.38 -19.46 -6.00
C LYS A 345 5.88 -19.96 -4.65
N LEU A 346 4.71 -19.50 -4.24
CA LEU A 346 4.16 -19.78 -2.91
C LEU A 346 2.98 -20.75 -3.04
N ARG A 347 2.98 -21.83 -2.26
CA ARG A 347 1.84 -22.78 -2.22
C ARG A 347 0.57 -22.06 -1.76
N LEU A 348 -0.54 -22.26 -2.47
CA LEU A 348 -1.81 -21.53 -2.26
C LEU A 348 -2.35 -21.64 -0.82
N GLU A 349 -2.23 -22.81 -0.19
CA GLU A 349 -2.80 -23.07 1.13
C GLU A 349 -1.88 -22.68 2.30
N THR A 350 -0.58 -22.97 2.16
CA THR A 350 0.39 -22.88 3.27
C THR A 350 1.30 -21.66 3.17
N ASN A 351 1.36 -20.99 2.01
CA ASN A 351 2.38 -19.98 1.67
C ASN A 351 3.82 -20.50 1.77
N GLU A 352 4.01 -21.82 1.72
CA GLU A 352 5.33 -22.43 1.63
C GLU A 352 6.02 -22.02 0.33
N ASN A 353 7.30 -21.62 0.41
CA ASN A 353 8.08 -21.25 -0.76
C ASN A 353 8.55 -22.51 -1.50
N LEU A 354 8.01 -22.73 -2.70
CA LEU A 354 8.34 -23.85 -3.58
C LEU A 354 9.51 -23.56 -4.52
N GLY A 355 9.95 -22.29 -4.60
CA GLY A 355 11.03 -21.88 -5.48
C GLY A 355 10.91 -20.41 -5.89
N TRP A 356 11.81 -19.97 -6.75
CA TRP A 356 11.88 -18.58 -7.18
C TRP A 356 12.27 -18.48 -8.67
N GLY A 357 12.08 -17.30 -9.24
CA GLY A 357 12.55 -16.94 -10.58
C GLY A 357 12.97 -15.48 -10.63
N ARG A 358 13.62 -15.09 -11.74
CA ARG A 358 14.05 -13.70 -11.98
C ARG A 358 13.01 -12.94 -12.78
N ILE A 359 12.95 -11.63 -12.56
CA ILE A 359 12.16 -10.69 -13.33
C ILE A 359 13.14 -9.79 -14.08
N HIS A 360 12.91 -9.60 -15.38
CA HIS A 360 13.70 -8.70 -16.22
C HIS A 360 12.75 -7.62 -16.74
N LEU A 361 12.62 -6.54 -15.97
CA LEU A 361 11.81 -5.39 -16.31
C LEU A 361 12.61 -4.12 -16.03
N PRO A 362 12.29 -3.00 -16.72
CA PRO A 362 12.97 -1.75 -16.46
C PRO A 362 12.72 -1.26 -15.03
N GLU A 363 13.71 -0.55 -14.50
CA GLU A 363 13.55 0.22 -13.29
C GLU A 363 12.56 1.37 -13.55
N ILE A 364 11.68 1.66 -12.57
CA ILE A 364 10.81 2.84 -12.64
C ILE A 364 11.16 3.76 -11.50
N GLU A 365 11.32 5.02 -11.87
CA GLU A 365 11.58 6.15 -10.99
C GLU A 365 10.27 6.83 -10.57
N LEU A 366 10.22 7.26 -9.31
CA LEU A 366 9.15 8.02 -8.70
C LEU A 366 9.77 9.24 -8.02
N HIS A 367 9.45 10.43 -8.51
CA HIS A 367 9.75 11.68 -7.83
C HIS A 367 8.66 11.95 -6.79
N THR A 368 9.05 12.17 -5.55
CA THR A 368 8.12 12.37 -4.44
C THR A 368 8.83 13.06 -3.27
N THR A 369 8.13 13.27 -2.17
CA THR A 369 8.72 13.81 -0.94
C THR A 369 8.96 12.72 0.09
N ALA A 370 9.94 12.95 0.96
CA ALA A 370 10.24 12.07 2.08
C ALA A 370 10.62 12.85 3.32
N TYR A 371 10.36 12.24 4.47
CA TYR A 371 10.94 12.57 5.74
C TYR A 371 12.07 11.58 6.05
N TRP A 372 13.19 12.04 6.60
CA TRP A 372 14.27 11.14 6.98
C TRP A 372 14.97 11.52 8.29
N LEU A 373 15.51 10.48 8.92
CA LEU A 373 16.33 10.55 10.12
C LEU A 373 17.74 10.10 9.80
N ALA A 374 18.68 11.04 9.84
CA ALA A 374 20.10 10.78 9.70
C ALA A 374 20.71 10.61 11.10
N VAL A 375 21.24 9.44 11.39
CA VAL A 375 21.89 9.10 12.67
C VAL A 375 23.32 9.63 12.65
N ASP A 376 23.81 10.16 13.78
CA ASP A 376 25.22 10.49 13.92
C ASP A 376 26.06 9.19 13.91
N PRO A 377 27.00 9.01 12.95
CA PRO A 377 27.86 7.82 12.91
C PRO A 377 28.66 7.59 14.19
N VAL A 378 29.01 8.65 14.92
CA VAL A 378 29.75 8.55 16.20
C VAL A 378 28.88 7.93 17.28
N ALA A 379 27.58 8.25 17.30
CA ALA A 379 26.65 7.74 18.30
C ALA A 379 26.36 6.23 18.16
N VAL A 380 26.65 5.65 16.99
CA VAL A 380 26.48 4.23 16.69
C VAL A 380 27.79 3.53 16.31
N SER A 381 28.94 4.11 16.67
CA SER A 381 30.26 3.57 16.30
C SER A 381 30.54 2.17 16.87
N ASP A 382 29.94 1.86 18.02
CA ASP A 382 30.12 0.58 18.71
C ASP A 382 29.26 -0.54 18.12
N TRP A 383 28.41 -0.24 17.14
CA TRP A 383 27.52 -1.22 16.51
C TRP A 383 28.19 -1.86 15.31
N SER A 384 28.07 -3.18 15.20
CA SER A 384 28.42 -3.85 13.96
C SER A 384 27.48 -3.41 12.83
N ARG A 385 27.94 -3.54 11.58
CA ARG A 385 27.10 -3.23 10.40
C ARG A 385 25.78 -4.00 10.40
N ALA A 386 25.79 -5.26 10.86
CA ALA A 386 24.60 -6.09 10.94
C ALA A 386 23.62 -5.58 12.02
N GLU A 387 24.11 -5.22 13.21
CA GLU A 387 23.26 -4.65 14.25
C GLU A 387 22.65 -3.32 13.84
N LEU A 388 23.43 -2.46 13.18
CA LEU A 388 22.94 -1.18 12.68
C LEU A 388 21.87 -1.35 11.59
N ASP A 389 22.05 -2.28 10.66
CA ASP A 389 21.03 -2.61 9.66
C ASP A 389 19.71 -3.05 10.32
N VAL A 390 19.80 -4.02 11.23
CA VAL A 390 18.65 -4.56 11.98
C VAL A 390 17.95 -3.46 12.76
N ALA A 391 18.70 -2.56 13.40
CA ALA A 391 18.15 -1.47 14.17
C ALA A 391 17.44 -0.42 13.30
N LEU A 392 18.06 -0.01 12.18
CA LEU A 392 17.48 0.97 11.26
C LEU A 392 16.19 0.43 10.63
N VAL A 393 16.20 -0.82 10.17
CA VAL A 393 15.01 -1.48 9.61
C VAL A 393 13.94 -1.64 10.67
N GLY A 394 14.30 -2.07 11.89
CA GLY A 394 13.37 -2.26 13.00
C GLY A 394 12.71 -0.96 13.45
N ALA A 395 13.52 0.09 13.67
CA ALA A 395 13.04 1.42 14.03
C ALA A 395 12.21 2.03 12.89
N GLY A 396 12.67 1.89 11.63
CA GLY A 396 11.96 2.38 10.46
C GLY A 396 10.58 1.75 10.27
N ARG A 397 10.44 0.43 10.49
CA ARG A 397 9.13 -0.26 10.45
C ARG A 397 8.20 0.19 11.57
N ALA A 398 8.74 0.37 12.78
CA ALA A 398 7.96 0.89 13.90
C ALA A 398 7.48 2.32 13.63
N MET A 399 8.37 3.18 13.10
CA MET A 399 8.04 4.53 12.68
C MET A 399 7.03 4.55 11.54
N GLN A 400 7.18 3.72 10.51
CA GLN A 400 6.22 3.63 9.40
C GLN A 400 4.83 3.26 9.92
N THR A 401 4.74 2.29 10.84
CA THR A 401 3.48 1.91 11.49
C THR A 401 2.85 3.09 12.20
N VAL A 402 3.62 3.78 13.03
CA VAL A 402 3.14 4.89 13.82
C VAL A 402 2.78 6.07 12.92
N ALA A 403 3.54 6.31 11.86
CA ALA A 403 3.24 7.31 10.85
C ALA A 403 1.87 7.06 10.19
N SER A 404 1.56 5.81 9.79
CA SER A 404 0.24 5.48 9.23
C SER A 404 -0.91 5.79 10.20
N ILE A 405 -0.72 5.53 11.49
CA ILE A 405 -1.75 5.83 12.51
C ILE A 405 -1.81 7.34 12.80
N LEU A 406 -0.65 7.99 12.93
CA LEU A 406 -0.49 9.40 13.30
C LEU A 406 -1.04 10.34 12.22
N LEU A 407 -0.81 9.98 10.96
CA LEU A 407 -1.33 10.70 9.79
C LEU A 407 -2.72 10.21 9.37
N MET A 408 -3.17 9.09 9.95
CA MET A 408 -4.39 8.39 9.56
C MET A 408 -4.38 8.08 8.05
N SER A 409 -3.29 7.48 7.55
CA SER A 409 -3.12 7.14 6.13
C SER A 409 -3.14 5.63 5.91
N ASP A 410 -3.40 5.18 4.68
CA ASP A 410 -3.19 3.77 4.36
C ASP A 410 -1.69 3.45 4.52
N PRO A 411 -1.32 2.33 5.15
CA PRO A 411 0.09 1.95 5.26
C PRO A 411 0.82 1.79 3.92
N ARG A 412 0.08 1.61 2.81
CA ARG A 412 0.64 1.55 1.46
C ARG A 412 0.98 2.91 0.87
N ASP A 413 0.46 4.00 1.44
CA ASP A 413 0.75 5.36 0.99
C ASP A 413 2.12 5.85 1.49
N LEU A 414 2.74 5.12 2.43
CA LEU A 414 4.05 5.42 2.97
C LEU A 414 5.01 4.25 2.71
N GLY A 415 6.09 4.52 1.98
CA GLY A 415 7.21 3.60 1.85
C GLY A 415 8.28 3.84 2.92
N MET A 416 9.14 2.84 3.16
CA MET A 416 10.24 2.94 4.11
C MET A 416 11.50 2.31 3.53
N VAL A 417 12.62 3.04 3.61
CA VAL A 417 13.94 2.57 3.19
C VAL A 417 14.94 2.89 4.31
N ALA A 418 15.75 1.89 4.68
CA ALA A 418 16.87 2.06 5.60
C ALA A 418 18.19 1.92 4.82
N GLN A 419 19.17 2.78 5.12
CA GLN A 419 20.50 2.75 4.54
C GLN A 419 21.54 2.85 5.66
N ILE A 420 22.38 1.83 5.82
CA ILE A 420 23.50 1.84 6.79
C ILE A 420 24.46 3.02 6.50
N ARG A 421 24.64 3.33 5.22
CA ARG A 421 25.38 4.51 4.77
C ARG A 421 24.72 5.04 3.51
N SER A 422 24.04 6.17 3.63
CA SER A 422 23.48 6.85 2.47
C SER A 422 24.61 7.46 1.62
N PRO A 423 24.65 7.23 0.30
CA PRO A 423 25.61 7.89 -0.58
C PRO A 423 25.47 9.41 -0.62
N HIS A 424 24.28 9.93 -0.30
CA HIS A 424 23.96 11.36 -0.39
C HIS A 424 24.17 12.07 0.95
N VAL A 425 23.67 11.48 2.05
CA VAL A 425 23.79 12.06 3.40
C VAL A 425 25.08 11.64 4.11
N GLN A 426 25.77 10.60 3.61
CA GLN A 426 27.00 10.03 4.19
C GLN A 426 26.85 9.58 5.66
N ARG A 427 25.62 9.29 6.09
CA ARG A 427 25.24 8.82 7.42
C ARG A 427 24.33 7.60 7.34
N PRO A 428 24.13 6.84 8.43
CA PRO A 428 23.02 5.90 8.53
C PRO A 428 21.69 6.65 8.51
N VAL A 429 20.74 6.22 7.67
CA VAL A 429 19.48 6.95 7.46
C VAL A 429 18.28 6.00 7.41
N VAL A 430 17.15 6.45 7.98
CA VAL A 430 15.82 5.90 7.74
C VAL A 430 15.00 6.94 6.98
N TYR A 431 14.48 6.57 5.81
CA TYR A 431 13.57 7.37 4.99
C TYR A 431 12.14 6.84 5.13
N LEU A 432 11.18 7.73 5.28
CA LEU A 432 9.75 7.50 5.08
C LEU A 432 9.30 8.38 3.91
N TYR A 433 8.95 7.77 2.79
CA TYR A 433 8.61 8.49 1.55
C TYR A 433 7.15 8.27 1.17
N GLU A 434 6.57 9.23 0.45
CA GLU A 434 5.19 9.14 -0.01
C GLU A 434 5.10 8.29 -1.28
N ALA A 435 4.23 7.29 -1.31
CA ALA A 435 4.03 6.43 -2.48
C ALA A 435 3.13 7.08 -3.55
N VAL A 436 3.24 8.40 -3.70
CA VAL A 436 2.44 9.25 -4.60
C VAL A 436 3.37 10.20 -5.33
N PRO A 437 3.27 10.38 -6.67
CA PRO A 437 4.10 11.33 -7.41
C PRO A 437 3.96 12.75 -6.86
N GLY A 438 5.09 13.44 -6.67
CA GLY A 438 5.18 14.77 -6.07
C GLY A 438 4.87 14.84 -4.57
N GLY A 439 4.34 13.78 -3.97
CA GLY A 439 3.87 13.78 -2.58
C GLY A 439 2.58 14.59 -2.36
N VAL A 440 1.97 14.43 -1.20
CA VAL A 440 0.74 15.13 -0.77
C VAL A 440 0.91 15.80 0.60
N GLY A 441 2.16 15.94 1.07
CA GLY A 441 2.52 16.67 2.29
C GLY A 441 2.55 15.82 3.57
N MET A 442 2.51 14.49 3.46
CA MET A 442 2.72 13.58 4.60
C MET A 442 4.13 13.75 5.18
N ALA A 443 5.16 13.84 4.33
CA ALA A 443 6.56 13.98 4.74
C ALA A 443 6.79 15.24 5.61
N ALA A 444 6.30 16.39 5.14
CA ALA A 444 6.38 17.65 5.88
C ALA A 444 5.65 17.57 7.25
N ARG A 445 4.50 16.87 7.30
CA ARG A 445 3.78 16.65 8.56
C ARG A 445 4.53 15.74 9.52
N LEU A 446 5.19 14.68 9.04
CA LEU A 446 6.04 13.83 9.87
C LEU A 446 7.23 14.61 10.43
N PHE A 447 7.80 15.52 9.66
CA PHE A 447 8.84 16.42 10.13
C PHE A 447 8.36 17.31 11.28
N GLN A 448 7.16 17.89 11.16
CA GLN A 448 6.55 18.71 12.21
C GLN A 448 6.16 17.91 13.46
N ARG A 449 5.66 16.68 13.29
CA ARG A 449 5.22 15.79 14.39
C ARG A 449 6.28 14.75 14.78
N HIS A 450 7.55 15.08 14.58
CA HIS A 450 8.68 14.18 14.83
C HIS A 450 8.66 13.56 16.23
N ASP A 451 8.43 14.37 17.27
CA ASP A 451 8.48 13.91 18.65
C ASP A 451 7.40 12.85 18.93
N GLU A 452 6.19 13.05 18.41
CA GLU A 452 5.09 12.09 18.50
C GLU A 452 5.40 10.81 17.74
N LEU A 453 5.98 10.92 16.53
CA LEU A 453 6.37 9.79 15.70
C LEU A 453 7.39 8.89 16.40
N VAL A 454 8.49 9.46 16.90
CA VAL A 454 9.57 8.71 17.53
C VAL A 454 9.13 8.17 18.91
N ALA A 455 8.39 8.95 19.69
CA ALA A 455 7.84 8.49 20.96
C ALA A 455 6.87 7.32 20.77
N GLY A 456 5.92 7.45 19.83
CA GLY A 456 4.98 6.37 19.53
C GLY A 456 5.68 5.11 19.00
N ALA A 457 6.72 5.26 18.17
CA ALA A 457 7.50 4.13 17.68
C ALA A 457 8.22 3.41 18.83
N ARG A 458 8.78 4.16 19.77
CA ARG A 458 9.43 3.61 20.96
C ARG A 458 8.45 2.88 21.86
N ASP A 459 7.27 3.45 22.11
CA ASP A 459 6.24 2.83 22.93
C ASP A 459 5.72 1.54 22.28
N LEU A 460 5.47 1.55 20.95
CA LEU A 460 5.10 0.35 20.19
C LEU A 460 6.10 -0.80 20.36
N VAL A 461 7.40 -0.51 20.27
CA VAL A 461 8.46 -1.51 20.43
C VAL A 461 8.63 -1.94 21.89
N GLY A 462 8.54 -0.98 22.82
CA GLY A 462 8.70 -1.18 24.26
C GLY A 462 7.58 -2.02 24.88
N ASP A 463 6.34 -1.84 24.43
CA ASP A 463 5.16 -2.54 24.97
C ASP A 463 4.89 -3.90 24.28
N CYS A 464 5.58 -4.18 23.17
CA CYS A 464 5.46 -5.46 22.50
C CYS A 464 5.91 -6.61 23.42
N ARG A 465 5.31 -7.80 23.28
CA ARG A 465 5.66 -8.98 24.10
C ARG A 465 6.61 -9.96 23.41
N CYS A 466 7.01 -9.69 22.17
CA CYS A 466 7.95 -10.56 21.45
C CYS A 466 9.37 -10.51 22.04
N GLU A 467 10.11 -11.59 21.88
CA GLU A 467 11.48 -11.67 22.39
C GLU A 467 12.48 -10.88 21.54
N ASP A 468 12.38 -10.99 20.21
CA ASP A 468 13.40 -10.49 19.27
C ASP A 468 12.81 -9.46 18.27
N GLY A 469 11.54 -9.61 17.93
CA GLY A 469 10.85 -8.79 16.93
C GLY A 469 9.75 -9.61 16.30
N CYS A 470 8.63 -8.97 15.99
CA CYS A 470 7.53 -9.63 15.30
C CYS A 470 6.92 -8.69 14.25
N PRO A 471 6.10 -9.22 13.32
CA PRO A 471 5.38 -8.40 12.36
C PRO A 471 4.55 -7.26 12.98
N ALA A 472 4.26 -7.31 14.29
CA ALA A 472 3.52 -6.28 14.99
C ALA A 472 4.35 -5.15 15.62
N CYS A 473 5.69 -5.17 15.51
CA CYS A 473 6.56 -4.09 15.98
C CYS A 473 7.70 -3.78 14.98
N THR A 474 8.89 -4.36 15.17
CA THR A 474 10.09 -4.15 14.34
C THR A 474 10.13 -5.03 13.08
N GLY A 475 9.13 -5.89 12.88
CA GLY A 475 9.11 -6.90 11.83
C GLY A 475 9.63 -8.27 12.29
N PRO A 476 9.50 -9.30 11.46
CA PRO A 476 9.93 -10.66 11.81
C PRO A 476 11.44 -10.72 12.02
N ARG A 477 11.88 -11.67 12.86
CA ARG A 477 13.30 -11.95 13.12
C ARG A 477 14.06 -12.15 11.81
N GLY A 478 15.08 -11.33 11.58
CA GLY A 478 15.99 -11.49 10.44
C GLY A 478 16.90 -12.71 10.60
N GLU A 479 17.42 -13.23 9.49
CA GLU A 479 18.43 -14.30 9.48
C GLU A 479 19.81 -13.80 9.97
N THR A 480 20.05 -12.49 9.85
CA THR A 480 21.24 -11.77 10.31
C THR A 480 21.06 -11.34 11.77
N GLY A 481 21.77 -12.04 12.66
CA GLY A 481 21.57 -12.00 14.11
C GLY A 481 21.59 -10.62 14.79
N GLY A 482 20.95 -10.56 15.96
CA GLY A 482 20.78 -9.38 16.81
C GLY A 482 19.34 -9.31 17.31
N ASN A 483 19.12 -8.82 18.54
CA ASN A 483 17.75 -8.66 19.06
C ASN A 483 17.12 -7.40 18.45
N GLY A 484 16.32 -7.57 17.39
CA GLY A 484 15.81 -6.45 16.58
C GLY A 484 14.98 -5.45 17.37
N ARG A 485 14.21 -5.93 18.35
CA ARG A 485 13.45 -5.12 19.29
C ARG A 485 14.36 -4.26 20.16
N VAL A 486 15.35 -4.87 20.82
CA VAL A 486 16.27 -4.15 21.71
C VAL A 486 17.09 -3.11 20.94
N LEU A 487 17.57 -3.48 19.75
CA LEU A 487 18.36 -2.59 18.90
C LEU A 487 17.51 -1.41 18.40
N ALA A 488 16.29 -1.65 17.92
CA ALA A 488 15.38 -0.59 17.51
C ALA A 488 14.99 0.34 18.69
N GLU A 489 14.70 -0.21 19.87
CA GLU A 489 14.36 0.59 21.06
C GLU A 489 15.52 1.50 21.47
N ARG A 490 16.76 1.00 21.41
CA ARG A 490 17.96 1.80 21.67
C ARG A 490 18.14 2.92 20.66
N LEU A 491 17.97 2.62 19.36
CA LEU A 491 18.09 3.62 18.30
C LEU A 491 17.02 4.73 18.44
N LEU A 492 15.77 4.35 18.71
CA LEU A 492 14.68 5.30 18.94
C LEU A 492 14.92 6.14 20.21
N GLY A 493 15.51 5.55 21.26
CA GLY A 493 15.94 6.27 22.46
C GLY A 493 17.04 7.29 22.18
N LEU A 494 18.05 6.92 21.38
CA LEU A 494 19.13 7.80 20.95
C LEU A 494 18.59 9.00 20.16
N LEU A 495 17.68 8.75 19.21
CA LEU A 495 17.12 9.80 18.34
C LEU A 495 16.24 10.80 19.10
N ARG A 496 15.61 10.39 20.21
CA ARG A 496 14.76 11.24 21.03
C ARG A 496 15.52 11.97 22.14
N ASP A 497 16.27 11.22 22.94
CA ASP A 497 16.80 11.69 24.23
C ASP A 497 18.32 11.92 24.20
N GLY A 498 19.00 11.58 23.09
CA GLY A 498 20.46 11.64 22.99
C GLY A 498 21.19 10.61 23.85
N THR A 499 20.45 9.66 24.43
CA THR A 499 21.00 8.65 25.33
C THR A 499 20.77 7.25 24.78
N MET A 500 21.83 6.46 24.77
CA MET A 500 21.80 5.01 24.55
C MET A 500 21.27 4.33 25.82
N GLY A 501 20.01 4.62 26.17
CA GLY A 501 19.38 4.07 27.38
C GLY A 501 19.31 2.54 27.35
N LEU A 502 19.40 1.90 28.52
CA LEU A 502 19.09 0.48 28.66
C LEU A 502 17.61 0.26 28.30
N PRO A 503 17.26 -0.82 27.58
CA PRO A 503 15.87 -1.12 27.22
C PRO A 503 15.00 -1.22 28.49
N ARG A 504 13.74 -0.81 28.41
CA ARG A 504 12.80 -0.96 29.54
C ARG A 504 12.71 -2.45 29.89
N ARG A 505 13.16 -2.83 31.10
CA ARG A 505 12.98 -4.21 31.58
C ARG A 505 11.49 -4.52 31.66
N VAL A 506 11.01 -5.38 30.78
CA VAL A 506 9.69 -6.02 30.95
C VAL A 506 9.77 -6.89 32.21
N THR A 507 9.30 -6.38 33.35
CA THR A 507 9.04 -7.21 34.52
C THR A 507 8.01 -8.26 34.12
N ARG A 508 8.44 -9.51 33.93
CA ARG A 508 7.55 -10.68 33.84
C ARG A 508 6.76 -10.76 35.14
N ARG A 509 5.57 -10.16 35.20
CA ARG A 509 4.55 -10.55 36.17
C ARG A 509 4.04 -11.91 35.71
N VAL A 510 4.65 -12.96 36.25
CA VAL A 510 4.06 -14.30 36.27
C VAL A 510 2.78 -14.17 37.09
N PRO A 511 1.58 -14.39 36.51
CA PRO A 511 0.38 -14.49 37.33
C PRO A 511 0.54 -15.74 38.20
N ARG A 512 0.42 -15.57 39.52
CA ARG A 512 0.25 -16.66 40.47
C ARG A 512 -1.16 -17.22 40.38
#